data_AF-A0A9E4C0H1-F1
#
_entry.id   AF-A0A9E4C0H1-F1
#
_cell.length_a   1.000
_cell.length_b   1.000
_cell.length_c   1.000
_cell.angle_alpha   90.00
_cell.angle_beta   90.00
_cell.angle_gamma   90.00
#
_symmetry.space_group_name_H-M   'P 1'
#
loop_
_entity.id
_entity.type
_entity.pdbx_description
1 polymer ?
#
loop_
_entity_poly.entity_id
_entity_poly.type
_entity_poly.pdbx_seq_one_letter_code
_entity_poly.pdbx_strand_id
1 'polypeptide(L)'
;TENFMVLENHSVDQLEQWSSLVEGLPVPLIEDGHIAVPEGPGLGFSGLNEEVLRSFADPDQPEIFSPTDEWDDERPHDRLWS
;
A
#
# COMPACT_ATOMS: atom_id res chain seq x y z
N THR A 1 -23.50 15.27 -0.18
CA THR A 1 -23.09 15.37 1.23
C THR A 1 -21.59 15.36 1.28
N GLU A 2 -20.97 16.36 1.91
CA GLU A 2 -19.52 16.50 2.04
C GLU A 2 -19.07 15.79 3.33
N ASN A 3 -19.21 14.47 3.37
CA ASN A 3 -18.89 13.68 4.57
C ASN A 3 -17.42 13.27 4.64
N PHE A 4 -16.68 13.43 3.55
CA PHE A 4 -15.24 13.21 3.51
C PHE A 4 -14.53 14.53 3.84
N MET A 5 -13.60 14.48 4.81
CA MET A 5 -12.82 15.64 5.22
C MET A 5 -11.37 15.54 4.75
N VAL A 6 -10.67 14.48 5.17
CA VAL A 6 -9.26 14.21 4.88
C VAL A 6 -9.01 12.70 4.86
N LEU A 7 -7.92 12.29 4.23
CA LEU A 7 -7.37 10.93 4.27
C LEU A 7 -5.97 10.97 4.88
N GLU A 8 -5.69 10.05 5.80
CA GLU A 8 -4.38 9.95 6.43
C GLU A 8 -3.31 9.50 5.43
N ASN A 9 -2.12 10.12 5.51
CA ASN A 9 -0.90 9.62 4.90
C ASN A 9 0.24 9.70 5.91
N HIS A 10 0.89 8.58 6.19
CA HIS A 10 2.02 8.47 7.11
C HIS A 10 3.37 8.25 6.39
N SER A 11 3.37 8.15 5.07
CA SER A 11 4.57 7.92 4.25
C SER A 11 5.16 9.22 3.70
N VAL A 12 4.94 10.34 4.39
CA VAL A 12 5.33 11.69 3.95
C VAL A 12 6.83 11.89 3.80
N ASP A 13 7.64 11.09 4.50
CA ASP A 13 9.10 11.16 4.41
C ASP A 13 9.66 10.46 3.15
N GLN A 14 8.88 9.59 2.51
CA GLN A 14 9.31 8.73 1.39
C GLN A 14 8.31 8.77 0.22
N LEU A 15 7.77 9.95 -0.08
CA LEU A 15 6.67 10.12 -1.04
C LEU A 15 6.96 9.55 -2.43
N GLU A 16 8.14 9.79 -3.01
CA GLU A 16 8.46 9.30 -4.36
C GLU A 16 8.54 7.77 -4.40
N GLN A 17 9.25 7.17 -3.45
CA GLN A 17 9.40 5.71 -3.38
C GLN A 17 8.07 5.03 -3.06
N TRP A 18 7.29 5.59 -2.13
CA TRP A 18 5.95 5.10 -1.80
C TRP A 18 4.99 5.22 -2.99
N SER A 19 5.02 6.34 -3.71
CA SER A 19 4.19 6.52 -4.92
C SER A 19 4.59 5.56 -6.04
N SER A 20 5.87 5.17 -6.09
CA SER A 20 6.41 4.24 -7.08
C SER A 20 6.06 2.78 -6.81
N LEU A 21 5.38 2.45 -5.70
CA LEU A 21 4.89 1.09 -5.41
C LEU A 21 3.86 0.61 -6.43
N VAL A 22 3.10 1.53 -7.03
CA VAL A 22 2.03 1.24 -7.98
C VAL A 22 2.37 1.84 -9.34
N GLU A 23 1.97 1.14 -10.40
CA GLU A 23 2.23 1.56 -11.77
C GLU A 23 1.03 2.28 -12.39
N GLY A 24 1.28 3.12 -13.40
CA GLY A 24 0.21 3.79 -14.16
C GLY A 24 -0.42 5.00 -13.48
N LEU A 25 0.11 5.43 -12.33
CA LEU A 25 -0.26 6.67 -11.64
C LEU A 25 0.92 7.65 -11.59
N PRO A 26 0.67 8.95 -11.32
CA PRO A 26 1.74 9.94 -11.16
C PRO A 26 2.69 9.60 -10.01
N VAL A 27 3.96 9.99 -10.19
CA VAL A 27 5.00 9.94 -9.16
C VAL A 27 5.59 11.34 -9.02
N PRO A 28 5.42 12.03 -7.88
CA PRO A 28 4.67 11.59 -6.68
C PRO A 28 3.15 11.54 -6.91
N LEU A 29 2.46 10.71 -6.14
CA LEU A 29 1.00 10.56 -6.20
C LEU A 29 0.27 11.70 -5.48
N ILE A 30 0.92 12.33 -4.50
CA ILE A 30 0.42 13.47 -3.74
C ILE A 30 1.04 14.73 -4.31
N GLU A 31 0.19 15.63 -4.80
CA GLU A 31 0.56 16.97 -5.27
C GLU A 31 -0.21 18.01 -4.45
N ASP A 32 0.51 18.97 -3.86
CA ASP A 32 -0.06 20.03 -3.01
C ASP A 32 -1.02 19.52 -1.91
N GLY A 33 -0.70 18.35 -1.33
CA GLY A 33 -1.49 17.73 -0.26
C GLY A 33 -2.76 17.02 -0.73
N HIS A 34 -2.92 16.80 -2.04
CA HIS A 34 -4.08 16.15 -2.63
C HIS A 34 -3.67 14.96 -3.51
N ILE A 35 -4.56 13.99 -3.63
CA ILE A 35 -4.45 12.88 -4.60
C ILE A 35 -5.58 13.04 -5.59
N ALA A 36 -5.27 13.05 -6.88
CA ALA A 36 -6.28 12.97 -7.92
C ALA A 36 -6.87 11.55 -7.94
N VAL A 37 -8.20 11.43 -7.85
CA VAL A 37 -8.87 10.13 -7.95
C VAL A 37 -8.66 9.57 -9.35
N PRO A 38 -8.07 8.37 -9.51
CA PRO A 38 -7.85 7.81 -10.84
C PRO A 38 -9.15 7.42 -11.55
N GLU A 39 -9.17 7.53 -12.88
CA GLU A 39 -10.30 7.14 -13.74
C GLU A 39 -10.19 5.70 -14.28
N GLY A 40 -9.08 5.01 -13.97
CA GLY A 40 -8.85 3.62 -14.37
C GLY A 40 -9.77 2.62 -13.65
N PRO A 41 -9.89 1.38 -14.16
CA PRO A 41 -10.72 0.36 -13.52
C PRO A 41 -10.19 -0.04 -12.12
N GLY A 42 -11.09 -0.48 -11.24
CA GLY A 42 -10.74 -0.97 -9.91
C GLY A 42 -10.16 0.14 -9.02
N LEU A 43 -8.93 -0.06 -8.54
CA LEU A 43 -8.20 0.94 -7.75
C LEU A 43 -7.45 1.98 -8.61
N GLY A 44 -7.49 1.84 -9.94
CA GLY A 44 -6.99 2.85 -10.87
C GLY A 44 -5.53 2.73 -11.32
N PHE A 45 -4.68 2.04 -10.56
CA PHE A 45 -3.32 1.69 -10.98
C PHE A 45 -3.30 0.43 -11.85
N SER A 46 -2.26 0.27 -12.68
CA SER A 46 -2.17 -0.85 -13.65
C SER A 46 -1.45 -2.08 -13.13
N GLY A 47 -0.60 -1.92 -12.11
CA GLY A 47 0.24 -3.00 -11.58
C GLY A 47 0.96 -2.59 -10.29
N LEU A 48 1.73 -3.53 -9.75
CA LEU A 48 2.62 -3.30 -8.61
C LEU A 48 4.06 -3.34 -9.10
N ASN A 49 4.87 -2.39 -8.65
CA ASN A 49 6.29 -2.38 -8.92
C ASN A 49 7.02 -3.33 -7.96
N GLU A 50 7.26 -4.56 -8.39
CA GLU A 50 7.92 -5.59 -7.57
C GLU A 50 9.35 -5.23 -7.14
N GLU A 51 10.07 -4.43 -7.93
CA GLU A 51 11.42 -3.99 -7.56
C GLU A 51 11.37 -3.07 -6.33
N VAL A 52 10.45 -2.11 -6.34
CA VAL A 52 10.23 -1.20 -5.20
C VAL A 52 9.66 -1.97 -4.01
N LEU A 53 8.73 -2.90 -4.22
CA LEU A 53 8.18 -3.74 -3.15
C LEU A 53 9.29 -4.50 -2.41
N ARG A 54 10.22 -5.13 -3.14
CA ARG A 54 11.36 -5.86 -2.53
C ARG A 54 12.25 -4.94 -1.70
N SER A 55 12.34 -3.65 -2.04
CA SER A 55 13.11 -2.68 -1.24
C SER A 55 12.47 -2.35 0.12
N PHE A 56 11.16 -2.55 0.27
CA PHE A 56 10.43 -2.39 1.52
C PHE A 56 10.23 -3.70 2.30
N ALA A 57 10.62 -4.84 1.73
CA ALA A 57 10.45 -6.14 2.37
C ALA A 57 11.26 -6.20 3.68
N ASP A 58 10.69 -6.90 4.67
CA ASP A 58 11.37 -7.15 5.92
C ASP A 58 12.67 -7.94 5.63
N PRO A 59 13.85 -7.49 6.10
CA PRO A 59 15.10 -8.21 5.90
C PRO A 59 15.07 -9.67 6.40
N ASP A 60 14.27 -9.95 7.42
CA ASP A 60 14.11 -11.30 7.98
C ASP A 60 13.11 -12.14 7.15
N GLN A 61 12.27 -11.51 6.33
CA GLN A 61 11.29 -12.13 5.43
C GLN A 61 11.27 -11.43 4.06
N PRO A 62 12.34 -11.57 3.25
CA PRO A 62 12.54 -10.75 2.05
C PRO A 62 11.73 -11.20 0.83
N GLU A 63 11.13 -12.38 0.89
CA GLU A 63 10.34 -12.92 -0.23
C GLU A 63 8.94 -12.29 -0.23
N ILE A 64 8.65 -11.51 -1.27
CA ILE A 64 7.33 -10.94 -1.48
C ILE A 64 6.39 -12.00 -2.08
N PHE A 65 5.13 -12.00 -1.62
CA PHE A 65 4.10 -12.94 -2.05
C PHE A 65 4.43 -14.44 -1.84
N SER A 66 5.21 -14.75 -0.79
CA SER A 66 5.43 -16.14 -0.37
C SER A 66 4.11 -16.86 -0.07
N PRO A 67 4.07 -18.20 -0.21
CA PRO A 67 2.96 -18.99 0.30
C PRO A 67 2.70 -18.69 1.78
N THR A 68 1.43 -18.72 2.17
CA THR A 68 1.00 -18.40 3.54
C THR A 68 0.50 -19.64 4.30
N ASP A 69 0.83 -20.85 3.81
CA ASP A 69 0.35 -22.12 4.37
C ASP A 69 0.77 -22.32 5.84
N GLU A 70 1.86 -21.68 6.29
CA GLU A 70 2.29 -21.72 7.70
C GLU A 70 1.25 -21.11 8.66
N TRP A 71 0.39 -20.21 8.17
CA TRP A 71 -0.63 -19.52 8.96
C TRP A 71 -1.96 -20.29 9.00
N ASP A 72 -2.12 -21.37 8.23
CA ASP A 72 -3.39 -22.12 8.16
C ASP A 72 -3.77 -22.79 9.49
N ASP A 73 -2.76 -23.17 10.30
CA ASP A 73 -2.93 -23.82 11.60
C ASP A 73 -2.69 -22.88 12.80
N GLU A 74 -2.32 -21.61 12.54
CA GLU A 74 -2.13 -20.58 13.56
C GLU A 74 -3.49 -20.20 14.17
N ARG A 75 -3.58 -20.18 15.51
CA ARG A 75 -4.81 -19.76 16.19
C ARG A 75 -4.87 -18.24 16.23
N PRO A 76 -5.88 -17.61 15.61
CA PRO A 76 -5.99 -16.16 15.67
C PRO A 76 -6.22 -15.74 17.13
N HIS A 77 -5.59 -14.63 17.51
CA HIS A 77 -5.86 -13.97 18.77
C HIS A 77 -7.13 -13.12 18.66
N ASP A 78 -8.22 -13.77 18.27
CA ASP A 78 -9.50 -13.11 18.07
C ASP A 78 -10.19 -12.98 19.43
N ARG A 79 -9.95 -11.84 20.09
CA ARG A 79 -10.53 -11.53 21.40
C ARG A 79 -11.48 -10.35 21.28
N LEU A 80 -12.62 -10.47 21.94
CA LEU A 80 -13.63 -9.41 22.00
C LEU A 80 -13.11 -8.12 22.67
N TRP A 81 -12.07 -8.22 23.51
CA TRP A 81 -11.44 -7.10 24.20
C TRP A 81 -9.93 -7.38 24.38
N SER A 82 -9.12 -6.33 24.24
CA SER A 82 -7.65 -6.31 24.43
C SER A 82 -7.25 -6.18 25.89
#